data_AF-A0A2A3XFA8-F1
#
_entry.id   AF-A0A2A3XFA8-F1
#
_cell.length_a   1.000
_cell.length_b   1.000
_cell.length_c   1.000
_cell.angle_alpha   90.00
_cell.angle_beta   90.00
_cell.angle_gamma   90.00
#
_symmetry.space_group_name_H-M   'P 1'
#
loop_
_entity.id
_entity.type
_entity.pdbx_description
1 polymer ?
#
loop_
_entity_poly.entity_id
_entity_poly.type
_entity_poly.pdbx_seq_one_letter_code
_entity_poly.pdbx_strand_id
1 'polypeptide(L)' 'MAASAGELYETMKVRLGMQEEGITNPRSAVKIATRELVKKLSKIDSNEEIEVSFSEASAAKYVRVLTGEVLAEIPRE' A
#
# COMPACT_ATOMS: atom_id res chain seq x y z
N MET A 1 6.55 -11.29 -2.00
CA MET A 1 7.48 -10.67 -1.01
C MET A 1 6.67 -10.37 0.23
N ALA A 2 7.28 -10.37 1.42
CA ALA A 2 6.61 -9.95 2.64
C ALA A 2 7.35 -8.80 3.32
N ALA A 3 6.60 -7.94 4.02
CA ALA A 3 7.13 -6.85 4.83
C ALA A 3 6.29 -6.70 6.10
N SER A 4 6.86 -6.13 7.16
CA SER A 4 6.06 -5.79 8.33
C SER A 4 5.11 -4.63 8.02
N ALA A 5 3.93 -4.63 8.63
CA ALA A 5 2.95 -3.57 8.49
C ALA A 5 3.51 -2.19 8.86
N GLY A 6 4.36 -2.12 9.89
CA GLY A 6 4.99 -0.89 10.35
C GLY A 6 5.97 -0.30 9.32
N GLU A 7 6.89 -1.12 8.79
CA GLU A 7 7.83 -0.68 7.75
C GLU A 7 7.10 -0.25 6.47
N LEU A 8 6.07 -1.01 6.09
CA LEU A 8 5.26 -0.69 4.93
C LEU A 8 4.46 0.59 5.13
N TYR A 9 3.91 0.82 6.33
CA TYR A 9 3.18 2.03 6.67
C TYR A 9 4.05 3.28 6.51
N GLU A 10 5.25 3.30 7.11
CA GLU A 10 6.14 4.45 7.02
C GLU A 10 6.58 4.71 5.57
N THR A 11 6.90 3.64 4.82
CA THR A 11 7.26 3.76 3.40
C THR A 11 6.13 4.35 2.56
N MET A 12 4.90 3.83 2.71
CA MET A 12 3.76 4.26 1.91
C MET A 12 3.24 5.64 2.34
N LYS A 13 3.41 6.01 3.61
CA LYS A 13 3.11 7.35 4.12
C LYS A 13 4.01 8.42 3.48
N VAL A 14 5.31 8.15 3.36
CA VAL A 14 6.24 9.04 2.63
C VAL A 14 5.82 9.17 1.16
N ARG A 15 5.52 8.05 0.50
CA ARG A 15 5.05 8.06 -0.90
C ARG A 15 3.77 8.87 -1.06
N LEU A 16 2.80 8.71 -0.16
CA LEU A 16 1.55 9.47 -0.20
C LEU A 16 1.83 10.98 -0.06
N GLY A 17 2.69 11.38 0.88
CA GLY A 17 3.09 12.79 1.04
C GLY A 17 3.65 13.38 -0.25
N MET A 18 4.58 12.67 -0.90
CA MET A 18 5.13 13.09 -2.20
C MET A 18 4.08 13.20 -3.31
N GLN A 19 3.02 12.38 -3.29
CA GLN A 19 1.93 12.43 -4.26
C GLN A 19 0.97 13.60 -4.02
N GLU A 20 0.76 13.95 -2.74
CA GLU A 20 -0.11 15.05 -2.31
C GLU A 20 0.57 16.41 -2.50
N GLU A 21 1.89 16.49 -2.29
CA GLU A 21 2.73 17.66 -2.57
C GLU A 21 3.01 17.86 -4.07
N GLY A 22 2.67 16.88 -4.91
CA GLY A 22 2.89 16.94 -6.36
C GLY A 22 4.34 16.69 -6.80
N ILE A 23 5.24 16.28 -5.89
CA ILE A 23 6.60 15.84 -6.21
C ILE A 23 6.56 14.62 -7.14
N THR A 24 5.61 13.72 -6.89
CA THR A 24 5.24 12.66 -7.82
C THR A 24 3.81 12.86 -8.28
N ASN A 25 3.53 12.51 -9.53
CA ASN A 25 2.19 12.71 -10.09
C ASN A 25 1.63 11.44 -10.76
N PRO A 26 1.39 10.37 -9.99
CA PRO A 26 0.69 9.20 -10.52
C PRO A 26 -0.79 9.51 -10.77
N ARG A 27 -1.49 8.64 -11.51
CA ARG A 27 -2.92 8.82 -11.77
C ARG A 27 -3.73 8.79 -10.46
N SER A 28 -4.92 9.39 -10.52
CA SER A 28 -5.82 9.49 -9.36
C SER A 28 -6.14 8.14 -8.72
N ALA A 29 -6.26 7.07 -9.52
CA ALA A 29 -6.52 5.72 -9.02
C ALA A 29 -5.39 5.21 -8.11
N VAL A 30 -4.13 5.44 -8.50
CA VAL A 30 -2.96 5.10 -7.67
C VAL A 30 -2.92 5.92 -6.38
N LYS A 31 -3.25 7.22 -6.44
CA LYS A 31 -3.32 8.08 -5.25
C LYS A 31 -4.39 7.59 -4.27
N ILE A 32 -5.57 7.24 -4.78
CA ILE A 32 -6.68 6.69 -3.97
C ILE A 32 -6.26 5.39 -3.31
N ALA A 33 -5.72 4.44 -4.08
CA ALA A 33 -5.31 3.14 -3.57
C ALA A 33 -4.15 3.25 -2.55
N THR A 34 -3.20 4.17 -2.78
CA THR A 34 -2.12 4.48 -1.83
C THR A 34 -2.68 5.05 -0.52
N ARG A 35 -3.64 5.99 -0.59
CA ARG A 35 -4.29 6.56 0.59
C ARG A 35 -5.07 5.51 1.39
N GLU A 36 -5.80 4.63 0.70
CA GLU A 36 -6.52 3.53 1.35
C GLU A 36 -5.56 2.57 2.05
N LEU A 37 -4.45 2.21 1.41
CA LEU A 37 -3.43 1.36 2.00
C LEU A 37 -2.88 1.97 3.29
N VAL A 38 -2.42 3.23 3.24
CA VAL A 38 -1.88 3.93 4.42
C VAL A 38 -2.90 3.97 5.56
N LYS A 39 -4.18 4.26 5.24
CA LYS A 39 -5.27 4.30 6.23
C LYS A 39 -5.54 2.94 6.89
N LYS A 40 -5.40 1.84 6.16
CA LYS A 40 -5.61 0.49 6.73
C LYS A 40 -4.37 0.03 7.51
N LEU A 41 -3.17 0.27 6.99
CA LEU A 41 -1.92 -0.04 7.67
C LEU A 41 -1.80 0.68 9.02
N SER A 42 -2.34 1.90 9.15
CA SER A 42 -2.33 2.64 10.42
C SER A 42 -3.20 2.03 11.53
N LYS A 43 -3.96 0.97 11.25
CA LYS A 43 -4.93 0.35 12.17
C LYS A 43 -4.59 -1.09 12.54
N ILE A 44 -3.58 -1.67 11.92
CA ILE A 44 -3.16 -3.04 12.15
C ILE A 44 -1.90 -3.05 13.03
N ASP A 45 -1.59 -4.21 13.62
CA ASP A 45 -0.38 -4.38 14.43
C ASP A 45 0.87 -4.14 13.56
N SER A 46 1.82 -3.36 14.04
CA SER A 46 3.01 -2.98 13.27
C SER A 46 3.91 -4.16 12.91
N ASN A 47 3.84 -5.25 13.68
CA ASN A 47 4.62 -6.47 13.44
C ASN A 47 3.85 -7.48 12.58
N GLU A 48 2.60 -7.20 12.20
CA GLU A 48 1.85 -8.07 11.32
C GLU A 48 2.52 -8.16 9.95
N GLU A 49 2.61 -9.37 9.41
CA GLU A 49 3.21 -9.61 8.10
C GLU A 49 2.22 -9.31 6.98
N ILE A 50 2.66 -8.53 6.01
CA ILE A 50 1.90 -8.16 4.82
C ILE A 50 2.56 -8.79 3.60
N GLU A 51 1.80 -9.63 2.91
CA GLU A 51 2.19 -10.17 1.62
C GLU A 51 1.99 -9.11 0.52
N VAL A 52 3.04 -8.90 -0.26
CA VAL A 52 3.08 -8.05 -1.45
C VAL A 52 3.29 -8.93 -2.67
N SER A 53 2.29 -8.93 -3.56
CA SER A 53 2.31 -9.65 -4.83
C SER A 53 2.21 -8.69 -6.01
N PHE A 54 2.76 -9.11 -7.14
CA PHE A 54 2.84 -8.35 -8.38
C PHE A 54 2.20 -9.18 -9.48
N SER A 55 1.38 -8.57 -10.34
CA SER A 55 0.72 -9.29 -11.43
C SER A 55 0.69 -8.46 -12.71
N GLU A 56 0.17 -9.02 -13.80
CA GLU A 56 -0.11 -8.22 -15.01
C GLU A 56 -1.29 -7.26 -14.83
N ALA A 57 -2.25 -7.61 -13.95
CA ALA A 57 -3.44 -6.81 -13.69
C ALA A 57 -3.19 -5.63 -12.74
N SER A 58 -2.20 -5.74 -11.85
CA SER A 58 -1.91 -4.74 -10.83
C SER A 58 -0.42 -4.54 -10.59
N ALA A 59 -0.04 -3.29 -10.32
CA ALA A 59 1.32 -2.92 -9.99
C ALA A 59 1.75 -3.53 -8.65
N ALA A 60 0.83 -3.62 -7.68
CA ALA A 60 1.07 -4.29 -6.41
C ALA A 60 -0.27 -4.61 -5.73
N LYS A 61 -0.35 -5.77 -5.08
CA LYS A 61 -1.46 -6.15 -4.22
C LYS A 61 -0.94 -6.47 -2.82
N TYR A 62 -1.57 -5.87 -1.81
CA TYR A 62 -1.18 -5.96 -0.41
C TYR A 62 -2.21 -6.76 0.37
N VAL A 63 -1.80 -7.87 0.97
CA VAL A 63 -2.68 -8.81 1.67
C VAL A 63 -2.16 -9.08 3.07
N ARG A 64 -3.04 -9.03 4.06
CA ARG A 64 -2.72 -9.45 5.43
C ARG A 64 -2.48 -10.95 5.45
N VAL A 65 -1.30 -11.39 5.88
CA VAL A 65 -0.99 -12.83 5.94
C VAL A 65 -1.91 -13.55 6.93
N LEU A 66 -2.22 -12.89 8.06
CA LEU A 66 -3.02 -13.49 9.12
C LEU A 66 -4.47 -13.76 8.72
N THR A 67 -5.09 -12.85 7.94
CA THR A 67 -6.54 -12.86 7.68
C THR A 67 -6.90 -13.09 6.22
N GLY A 68 -5.94 -12.96 5.29
CA GLY A 68 -6.20 -12.95 3.85
C GLY A 68 -6.90 -11.67 3.35
N GLU A 69 -7.09 -10.67 4.21
CA GLU A 69 -7.73 -9.41 3.84
C GLU A 69 -6.85 -8.62 2.86
N VAL A 70 -7.44 -8.20 1.74
CA VAL A 70 -6.77 -7.30 0.79
C VAL A 70 -6.84 -5.87 1.33
N LEU A 71 -5.67 -5.31 1.64
CA LEU A 71 -5.54 -3.95 2.12
C LEU A 71 -5.71 -2.96 0.97
N ALA A 72 -4.99 -3.17 -0.14
CA ALA A 72 -5.13 -2.36 -1.34
C ALA A 72 -4.60 -3.11 -2.56
N GLU A 73 -5.07 -2.70 -3.73
CA GLU A 73 -4.54 -3.10 -5.03
C GLU A 73 -4.20 -1.85 -5.84
N ILE A 74 -2.91 -1.66 -6.13
CA ILE A 74 -2.40 -0.52 -6.87
C ILE A 74 -2.47 -0.86 -8.36
N PRO A 75 -3.22 -0.08 -9.18
CA PRO A 75 -3.30 -0.33 -10.60
C PRO A 75 -1.96 -0.06 -11.31
N ARG A 76 -1.72 -0.73 -12.45
CA ARG A 76 -0.51 -0.54 -13.26
C ARG A 76 -0.41 0.82 -13.97
N GLU A 77 -1.50 1.58 -13.99
CA GLU A 77 -1.55 2.86 -14.70
C GLU A 77 -2.33 3.96 -13.97
#